data_AF-A0A8J7KST7-F1
#
_entry.id   AF-A0A8J7KST7-F1
#
_cell.length_a   1.000
_cell.length_b   1.000
_cell.length_c   1.000
_cell.angle_alpha   90.00
_cell.angle_beta   90.00
_cell.angle_gamma   90.00
#
_symmetry.space_group_name_H-M   'P 1'
#
loop_
_entity.id
_entity.type
_entity.pdbx_description
1 polymer ?
#
loop_
_entity_poly.entity_id
_entity_poly.type
_entity_poly.pdbx_seq_one_letter_code
_entity_poly.pdbx_strand_id
1 'polypeptide(L)'
;MDDFEHIVDLAIVIILIFLFPLLFFGQKQDAIVQTVVEKEASQFVDEIRSKGYVTKEMYDEYVNQLSKTGLLYDVSLEHRQLIYEPEYRFRTPEEVIDEQDAAYTGTNTYHYRSVTTNVPHVEDPVFNGNLNTETNESVMEDAEDTPALPGHIHADDCYNGTKHTHNSSCDSTYYSTWKHVESQSSSERHSGCNGYISYYSSVDVCAECGVYFQYSQTSCSGSCGTFEYSSGYSGNCTCSGYYVYSCGKEEGKYYNGDTEVSPNCNEKVTELTPTHPTQTVYTNDPLITTAKATYMDGSTKTVLCNTTYVTSSVVENRPVTITYSYSIDGTTYSKEATITVNVIPRNKECDHGHLYNLNTDERDPGCPYCRAWLSNLTVVIPDTGRITIYRGTTLPDNGVTLLATYLDGRTEYVYSDYVDNLDEYYVGSQNVTLSYKGHYTHLYVTTKRNIVFCSECGRYYELHPDDSNPGCPFCQSKIPIFTGNVMEYIDKRYTYEILKELYEGSGTYYFTDRDYLLLSLENKSASWGRRLLTNIFRGLDEKYIDFSYGGYVRENGR
;
A
#
# COMPACT_ATOMS: atom_id res chain seq x y z
N MET A 1 -33.01 -23.61 -140.91
CA MET A 1 -32.64 -23.37 -139.50
C MET A 1 -32.94 -24.60 -138.66
N ASP A 2 -34.00 -25.35 -138.98
CA ASP A 2 -34.36 -26.64 -138.34
C ASP A 2 -33.26 -27.72 -138.34
N ASP A 3 -32.56 -27.95 -139.47
CA ASP A 3 -31.56 -29.05 -139.52
C ASP A 3 -30.36 -28.82 -138.58
N PHE A 4 -29.99 -27.57 -138.29
CA PHE A 4 -28.88 -27.25 -137.39
C PHE A 4 -29.29 -27.40 -135.92
N GLU A 5 -30.51 -27.00 -135.56
CA GLU A 5 -31.07 -27.22 -134.22
C GLU A 5 -31.16 -28.72 -133.90
N HIS A 6 -31.62 -29.54 -134.84
CA HIS A 6 -31.66 -30.99 -134.66
C HIS A 6 -30.27 -31.64 -134.50
N ILE A 7 -29.24 -31.13 -135.19
CA ILE A 7 -27.85 -31.60 -135.04
C ILE A 7 -27.29 -31.19 -133.67
N VAL A 8 -27.55 -29.96 -133.22
CA VAL A 8 -27.13 -29.48 -131.90
C VAL A 8 -27.84 -30.23 -130.78
N ASP A 9 -29.15 -30.45 -130.89
CA ASP A 9 -29.94 -31.22 -129.93
C ASP A 9 -29.45 -32.67 -129.85
N LEU A 10 -29.17 -33.31 -130.99
CA LEU A 10 -28.58 -34.65 -131.02
C LEU A 10 -27.20 -34.67 -130.35
N ALA A 11 -26.35 -33.66 -130.59
CA ALA A 11 -25.04 -33.56 -129.96
C ALA A 11 -25.14 -33.35 -128.44
N ILE A 12 -26.07 -32.50 -127.97
CA ILE A 12 -26.32 -32.29 -126.54
C ILE A 12 -26.85 -33.57 -125.88
N VAL A 13 -27.78 -34.27 -126.52
CA VAL A 13 -28.32 -35.56 -126.03
C VAL A 13 -27.19 -36.59 -125.92
N ILE A 14 -26.32 -36.70 -126.92
CA ILE A 14 -25.15 -37.59 -126.87
C ILE A 14 -24.23 -37.19 -125.71
N ILE A 15 -23.91 -35.91 -125.55
CA ILE A 15 -23.09 -35.41 -124.44
C ILE A 15 -23.74 -35.74 -123.09
N LEU A 16 -25.04 -35.54 -122.92
CA LEU A 16 -25.77 -35.84 -121.69
C LEU A 16 -25.80 -37.35 -121.38
N ILE A 17 -25.93 -38.20 -122.40
CA ILE A 17 -25.89 -39.67 -122.27
C ILE A 17 -24.53 -40.15 -121.77
N PHE A 18 -23.42 -39.46 -122.11
CA PHE A 18 -22.09 -39.80 -121.58
C PHE A 18 -21.76 -39.08 -120.26
N LEU A 19 -22.19 -37.84 -120.10
CA LEU A 19 -21.91 -37.02 -118.93
C LEU A 19 -22.63 -37.57 -117.70
N PHE A 20 -23.90 -37.95 -117.80
CA PHE A 20 -24.68 -38.40 -116.65
C PHE A 20 -24.12 -39.70 -116.02
N PRO A 21 -23.79 -40.78 -116.78
CA PRO A 21 -23.12 -41.94 -116.23
C PRO A 21 -21.76 -41.62 -115.60
N LEU A 22 -20.95 -40.74 -116.21
CA LEU A 22 -19.66 -40.32 -115.64
C LEU A 22 -19.83 -39.61 -114.30
N LEU A 23 -20.79 -38.68 -114.20
CA LEU A 23 -21.11 -38.00 -112.95
C LEU A 23 -21.64 -38.97 -111.89
N PHE A 24 -22.51 -39.91 -112.28
CA PHE A 24 -23.02 -40.95 -111.40
C PHE A 24 -21.92 -41.87 -110.87
N PHE A 25 -21.00 -42.33 -111.74
CA PHE A 25 -19.85 -43.12 -111.32
C PHE A 25 -18.90 -42.33 -110.40
N GLY A 26 -18.68 -41.04 -110.67
CA GLY A 26 -17.93 -40.16 -109.79
C GLY A 26 -18.55 -40.05 -108.40
N GLN A 27 -19.85 -39.77 -108.31
CA GLN A 27 -20.58 -39.72 -107.05
C GLN A 27 -20.61 -41.07 -106.32
N LYS A 28 -20.74 -42.18 -107.05
CA LYS A 28 -20.67 -43.52 -106.46
C LYS A 28 -19.28 -43.84 -105.92
N GLN A 29 -18.24 -43.45 -106.63
CA GLN A 29 -16.86 -43.59 -106.16
C GLN A 29 -16.63 -42.75 -104.90
N ASP A 30 -17.11 -41.51 -104.86
CA ASP A 30 -17.01 -40.64 -103.68
C ASP A 30 -17.70 -41.26 -102.45
N ALA A 31 -18.90 -41.81 -102.62
CA ALA A 31 -19.63 -42.50 -101.56
C ALA A 31 -18.89 -43.76 -101.05
N ILE A 32 -18.27 -44.52 -101.96
CA ILE A 32 -17.45 -45.68 -101.60
C ILE A 32 -16.20 -45.23 -100.84
N VAL A 33 -15.49 -44.20 -101.31
CA VAL A 33 -14.30 -43.65 -100.65
C VAL A 33 -14.66 -43.17 -99.26
N GLN A 34 -15.75 -42.42 -99.09
CA GLN A 34 -16.24 -41.99 -97.78
C GLN A 34 -16.49 -43.20 -96.87
N THR A 35 -17.23 -44.21 -97.33
CA THR A 35 -17.52 -45.41 -96.53
C THR A 35 -16.24 -46.15 -96.11
N VAL A 36 -15.25 -46.24 -97.00
CA VAL A 36 -13.95 -46.87 -96.70
C VAL A 36 -13.20 -46.04 -95.66
N VAL A 37 -13.08 -44.74 -95.84
CA VAL A 37 -12.39 -43.84 -94.91
C VAL A 37 -13.04 -43.86 -93.52
N GLU A 38 -14.36 -43.78 -93.45
CA GLU A 38 -15.12 -43.86 -92.19
C GLU A 38 -14.87 -45.20 -91.49
N LYS A 39 -14.86 -46.30 -92.25
CA LYS A 39 -14.58 -47.64 -91.72
C LYS A 39 -13.15 -47.76 -91.20
N GLU A 40 -12.14 -47.38 -91.98
CA GLU A 40 -10.74 -47.48 -91.56
C GLU A 40 -10.44 -46.56 -90.36
N ALA A 41 -11.00 -45.35 -90.34
CA ALA A 41 -10.87 -44.42 -89.22
C ALA A 41 -11.55 -44.95 -87.95
N SER A 42 -12.74 -45.54 -88.08
CA SER A 42 -13.45 -46.17 -86.94
C SER A 42 -12.68 -47.37 -86.41
N GLN A 43 -12.15 -48.23 -87.30
CA GLN A 43 -11.37 -49.40 -86.92
C GLN A 43 -10.08 -49.01 -86.20
N PHE A 44 -9.37 -47.99 -86.69
CA PHE A 44 -8.16 -47.49 -86.05
C PHE A 44 -8.43 -46.95 -84.63
N VAL A 45 -9.44 -46.10 -84.48
CA VAL A 45 -9.83 -45.57 -83.16
C VAL A 45 -10.31 -46.68 -82.23
N ASP A 46 -11.11 -47.64 -82.72
CA ASP A 46 -11.58 -48.77 -81.91
C ASP A 46 -10.45 -49.72 -81.51
N GLU A 47 -9.45 -49.90 -82.37
CA GLU A 47 -8.24 -50.66 -82.06
C GLU A 47 -7.44 -49.97 -80.95
N ILE A 48 -7.23 -48.66 -81.03
CA ILE A 48 -6.56 -47.88 -79.97
C ILE A 48 -7.36 -47.94 -78.67
N ARG A 49 -8.68 -47.72 -78.73
CA ARG A 49 -9.57 -47.78 -77.57
C ARG A 49 -9.59 -49.17 -76.93
N SER A 50 -9.40 -50.23 -77.71
CA SER A 50 -9.34 -51.59 -77.19
C SER A 50 -7.97 -51.96 -76.63
N LYS A 51 -6.89 -51.41 -77.19
CA LYS A 51 -5.51 -51.73 -76.79
C LYS A 51 -4.94 -50.80 -75.72
N GLY A 52 -5.50 -49.61 -75.54
CA GLY A 52 -4.98 -48.60 -74.62
C GLY A 52 -3.70 -47.90 -75.10
N TYR A 53 -3.26 -48.13 -76.33
CA TYR A 53 -2.08 -47.48 -76.92
C TYR A 53 -2.18 -47.42 -78.44
N VAL A 54 -1.39 -46.54 -79.04
CA VAL A 54 -1.12 -46.50 -80.50
C VAL A 54 0.37 -46.66 -80.70
N THR A 55 0.80 -47.55 -81.60
CA THR A 55 2.21 -47.64 -82.02
C THR A 55 2.42 -46.92 -83.33
N LYS A 56 3.69 -46.62 -83.63
CA LYS A 56 4.09 -46.06 -84.93
C LYS A 56 3.57 -46.91 -86.10
N GLU A 57 3.71 -48.23 -86.02
CA GLU A 57 3.28 -49.16 -87.06
C GLU A 57 1.76 -49.14 -87.27
N MET A 58 0.98 -49.02 -86.20
CA MET A 58 -0.48 -48.90 -86.29
C MET A 58 -0.89 -47.62 -87.03
N TYR A 59 -0.23 -46.49 -86.72
CA TYR A 59 -0.50 -45.21 -87.39
C TYR A 59 -0.02 -45.22 -88.84
N ASP A 60 1.18 -45.75 -89.13
CA ASP A 60 1.71 -45.88 -90.48
C ASP A 60 0.81 -46.75 -91.35
N GLU A 61 0.31 -47.88 -90.82
CA GLU A 61 -0.62 -48.76 -91.54
C GLU A 61 -1.96 -48.06 -91.80
N TYR A 62 -2.50 -47.35 -90.82
CA TYR A 62 -3.72 -46.55 -90.99
C TYR A 62 -3.57 -45.51 -92.11
N VAL A 63 -2.49 -44.71 -92.10
CA VAL A 63 -2.20 -43.72 -93.14
C VAL A 63 -2.01 -44.41 -94.52
N ASN A 64 -1.36 -45.58 -94.54
CA ASN A 64 -1.18 -46.37 -95.74
C ASN A 64 -2.54 -46.86 -96.31
N GLN A 65 -3.47 -47.32 -95.47
CA GLN A 65 -4.82 -47.70 -95.91
C GLN A 65 -5.60 -46.52 -96.49
N LEU A 66 -5.50 -45.34 -95.88
CA LEU A 66 -6.10 -44.12 -96.43
C LEU A 66 -5.50 -43.77 -97.80
N SER A 67 -4.18 -43.90 -97.97
CA SER A 67 -3.50 -43.57 -99.24
C SER A 67 -3.99 -44.42 -100.44
N LYS A 68 -4.49 -45.64 -100.20
CA LYS A 68 -5.04 -46.53 -101.25
C LYS A 68 -6.30 -45.97 -101.91
N THR A 69 -6.98 -45.02 -101.28
CA THR A 69 -8.11 -44.31 -101.89
C THR A 69 -7.68 -43.34 -103.00
N GLY A 70 -6.39 -43.01 -103.09
CA GLY A 70 -5.84 -42.07 -104.07
C GLY A 70 -6.06 -40.59 -103.73
N LEU A 71 -6.55 -40.28 -102.52
CA LEU A 71 -6.74 -38.92 -102.03
C LEU A 71 -5.78 -38.60 -100.88
N LEU A 72 -5.52 -37.32 -100.67
CA LEU A 72 -4.78 -36.80 -99.52
C LEU A 72 -5.76 -36.42 -98.42
N TYR A 73 -5.39 -36.71 -97.17
CA TYR A 73 -6.19 -36.42 -95.98
C TYR A 73 -5.39 -35.63 -94.95
N ASP A 74 -6.09 -34.83 -94.15
CA ASP A 74 -5.61 -34.33 -92.87
C ASP A 74 -6.09 -35.27 -91.78
N VAL A 75 -5.18 -35.79 -90.95
CA VAL A 75 -5.53 -36.63 -89.81
C VAL A 75 -5.21 -35.87 -88.54
N SER A 76 -6.25 -35.54 -87.77
CA SER A 76 -6.15 -34.86 -86.49
C SER A 76 -6.55 -35.81 -85.36
N LEU A 77 -5.61 -36.07 -84.45
CA LEU A 77 -5.81 -36.76 -83.18
C LEU A 77 -5.88 -35.76 -82.02
N GLU A 78 -6.84 -35.95 -81.12
CA GLU A 78 -6.96 -35.28 -79.81
C GLU A 78 -7.15 -36.35 -78.73
N HIS A 79 -6.25 -36.37 -77.76
CA HIS A 79 -6.34 -37.16 -76.54
C HIS A 79 -6.75 -36.24 -75.39
N ARG A 80 -7.81 -36.62 -74.66
CA ARG A 80 -8.29 -35.93 -73.46
C ARG A 80 -8.15 -36.85 -72.24
N GLN A 81 -7.34 -36.43 -71.28
CA GLN A 81 -7.14 -37.12 -70.01
C GLN A 81 -7.76 -36.31 -68.87
N LEU A 82 -8.52 -36.98 -67.99
CA LEU A 82 -9.10 -36.34 -66.81
C LEU A 82 -8.11 -36.42 -65.64
N ILE A 83 -7.66 -35.27 -65.15
CA ILE A 83 -6.71 -35.17 -64.04
C ILE A 83 -7.42 -34.69 -62.78
N TYR A 84 -7.08 -35.33 -61.66
CA TYR A 84 -7.53 -34.99 -60.32
C TYR A 84 -6.34 -34.57 -59.47
N GLU A 85 -6.30 -33.29 -59.08
CA GLU A 85 -5.25 -32.78 -58.21
C GLU A 85 -5.83 -32.18 -56.93
N PRO A 86 -5.26 -32.46 -55.74
CA PRO A 86 -5.72 -31.84 -54.51
C PRO A 86 -5.51 -30.32 -54.53
N GLU A 87 -6.54 -29.56 -54.17
CA GLU A 87 -6.45 -28.10 -54.04
C GLU A 87 -5.83 -27.73 -52.69
N TYR A 88 -4.71 -26.99 -52.72
CA TYR A 88 -4.04 -26.47 -51.53
C TYR A 88 -4.19 -24.95 -51.43
N ARG A 89 -4.29 -24.45 -50.19
CA ARG A 89 -4.18 -23.01 -49.89
C ARG A 89 -3.26 -22.78 -48.71
N PHE A 90 -2.80 -21.54 -48.56
CA PHE A 90 -2.17 -21.08 -47.33
C PHE A 90 -3.23 -20.55 -46.36
N ARG A 91 -2.97 -20.72 -45.06
CA ARG A 91 -3.75 -20.05 -44.02
C ARG A 91 -3.30 -18.60 -43.90
N THR A 92 -4.18 -17.74 -43.41
CA THR A 92 -3.81 -16.40 -42.94
C THR A 92 -3.15 -16.49 -41.56
N PRO A 93 -2.28 -15.56 -41.17
CA PRO A 93 -1.76 -15.49 -39.80
C PRO A 93 -2.87 -15.44 -38.76
N GLU A 94 -3.97 -14.74 -39.05
CA GLU A 94 -5.14 -14.61 -38.18
C GLU A 94 -5.82 -15.97 -37.93
N GLU A 95 -6.09 -16.76 -38.98
CA GLU A 95 -6.64 -18.12 -38.84
C GLU A 95 -5.77 -18.99 -37.92
N VAL A 96 -4.44 -18.87 -38.05
CA VAL A 96 -3.50 -19.63 -37.21
C VAL A 96 -3.55 -19.16 -35.76
N ILE A 97 -3.63 -17.85 -35.52
CA ILE A 97 -3.74 -17.29 -34.16
C ILE A 97 -5.04 -17.76 -33.50
N ASP A 98 -6.16 -17.73 -34.23
CA ASP A 98 -7.46 -18.18 -33.72
C ASP A 98 -7.43 -19.68 -33.36
N GLU A 99 -6.80 -20.52 -34.19
CA GLU A 99 -6.60 -21.95 -33.89
C GLU A 99 -5.70 -22.17 -32.67
N GLN A 100 -4.60 -21.41 -32.55
CA GLN A 100 -3.69 -21.47 -31.41
C GLN A 100 -4.40 -21.07 -30.11
N ASP A 101 -5.17 -19.98 -30.14
CA ASP A 101 -5.92 -19.49 -28.99
C ASP A 101 -7.08 -20.42 -28.62
N ALA A 102 -7.73 -21.06 -29.60
CA ALA A 102 -8.75 -22.08 -29.35
C ALA A 102 -8.18 -23.39 -28.78
N ALA A 103 -6.95 -23.74 -29.14
CA ALA A 103 -6.25 -24.92 -28.63
C ALA A 103 -5.61 -24.69 -27.25
N TYR A 104 -5.55 -23.45 -26.78
CA TYR A 104 -4.95 -23.10 -25.50
C TYR A 104 -5.76 -23.69 -24.32
N THR A 105 -5.09 -24.50 -23.50
CA THR A 105 -5.69 -25.18 -22.33
C THR A 105 -5.08 -24.72 -20.99
N GLY A 106 -4.16 -23.76 -21.02
CA GLY A 106 -3.56 -23.21 -19.82
C GLY A 106 -4.51 -22.30 -19.03
N THR A 107 -4.01 -21.75 -17.93
CA THR A 107 -4.82 -20.92 -17.01
C THR A 107 -4.48 -19.44 -17.12
N ASN A 108 -5.50 -18.61 -17.00
CA ASN A 108 -5.40 -17.16 -16.87
C ASN A 108 -6.33 -16.70 -15.75
N THR A 109 -5.97 -17.05 -14.52
CA THR A 109 -6.80 -16.83 -13.34
C THR A 109 -6.42 -15.52 -12.65
N TYR A 110 -7.41 -14.69 -12.34
CA TYR A 110 -7.23 -13.44 -11.63
C TYR A 110 -7.21 -13.65 -10.10
N HIS A 111 -6.18 -13.15 -9.42
CA HIS A 111 -6.02 -13.22 -7.97
C HIS A 111 -6.13 -11.83 -7.33
N TYR A 112 -7.33 -11.49 -6.88
CA TYR A 112 -7.55 -10.23 -6.16
C TYR A 112 -6.94 -10.28 -4.74
N ARG A 113 -6.20 -9.22 -4.37
CA ARG A 113 -5.79 -8.93 -2.99
C ARG A 113 -6.28 -7.54 -2.59
N SER A 114 -6.73 -7.36 -1.35
CA SER A 114 -6.95 -6.00 -0.84
C SER A 114 -5.63 -5.38 -0.44
N VAL A 115 -5.47 -4.07 -0.71
CA VAL A 115 -4.29 -3.30 -0.32
C VAL A 115 -4.73 -2.04 0.39
N THR A 116 -4.08 -1.75 1.52
CA THR A 116 -4.22 -0.50 2.25
C THR A 116 -2.91 -0.20 2.97
N THR A 117 -2.61 1.08 3.11
CA THR A 117 -1.50 1.58 3.93
C THR A 117 -2.05 2.24 5.17
N ASN A 118 -1.25 2.31 6.24
CA ASN A 118 -1.64 3.03 7.44
C ASN A 118 -1.32 4.53 7.29
N VAL A 119 -2.11 5.37 7.97
CA VAL A 119 -1.77 6.78 8.15
C VAL A 119 -0.46 6.86 8.94
N PRO A 120 0.50 7.74 8.58
CA PRO A 120 1.74 7.90 9.31
C PRO A 120 1.49 8.25 10.78
N HIS A 121 2.20 7.59 11.68
CA HIS A 121 2.20 7.93 13.10
C HIS A 121 2.88 9.29 13.30
N VAL A 122 2.25 10.16 14.09
CA VAL A 122 2.76 11.48 14.44
C VAL A 122 2.88 11.54 15.95
N GLU A 123 4.13 11.61 16.43
CA GLU A 123 4.42 11.81 17.85
C GLU A 123 4.40 13.30 18.16
N ASP A 124 3.27 13.76 18.70
CA ASP A 124 3.17 15.08 19.32
C ASP A 124 2.28 14.97 20.58
N PRO A 125 2.86 14.59 21.73
CA PRO A 125 2.08 14.34 22.94
C PRO A 125 1.50 15.67 23.45
N VAL A 126 0.21 15.89 23.22
CA VAL A 126 -0.55 16.97 23.85
C VAL A 126 -1.05 16.47 25.19
N PHE A 127 -0.59 17.08 26.28
CA PHE A 127 -0.99 16.68 27.62
C PHE A 127 -2.45 17.06 27.90
N ASN A 128 -3.30 16.06 28.12
CA ASN A 128 -4.74 16.23 28.43
C ASN A 128 -5.05 16.16 29.93
N GLY A 129 -4.02 16.27 30.79
CA GLY A 129 -4.23 16.29 32.24
C GLY A 129 -4.78 17.63 32.73
N ASN A 130 -5.05 17.70 34.03
CA ASN A 130 -5.58 18.90 34.67
C ASN A 130 -4.51 19.99 34.69
N LEU A 131 -4.59 20.89 33.70
CA LEU A 131 -3.93 22.18 33.76
C LEU A 131 -4.41 22.93 34.99
N ASN A 132 -3.48 23.60 35.66
CA ASN A 132 -3.83 24.51 36.74
C ASN A 132 -4.74 25.61 36.18
N THR A 133 -5.93 25.75 36.75
CA THR A 133 -6.89 26.81 36.40
C THR A 133 -6.94 27.92 37.45
N GLU A 134 -6.42 27.64 38.63
CA GLU A 134 -6.32 28.56 39.76
C GLU A 134 -5.01 29.34 39.74
N THR A 135 -4.96 30.41 40.52
CA THR A 135 -3.79 31.28 40.71
C THR A 135 -3.46 31.35 42.19
N ASN A 136 -2.30 31.89 42.55
CA ASN A 136 -2.01 32.15 43.96
C ASN A 136 -3.09 33.05 44.58
N GLU A 137 -3.56 34.04 43.83
CA GLU A 137 -4.59 34.99 44.23
C GLU A 137 -5.93 34.30 44.50
N SER A 138 -6.40 33.44 43.59
CA SER A 138 -7.68 32.72 43.79
C SER A 138 -7.63 31.76 44.97
N VAL A 139 -6.54 31.02 45.13
CA VAL A 139 -6.39 30.07 46.25
C VAL A 139 -6.31 30.80 47.60
N MET A 140 -5.74 32.01 47.62
CA MET A 140 -5.69 32.84 48.84
C MET A 140 -7.05 33.49 49.15
N GLU A 141 -7.84 33.84 48.14
CA GLU A 141 -9.19 34.40 48.32
C GLU A 141 -10.16 33.36 48.91
N ASP A 142 -10.07 32.12 48.45
CA ASP A 142 -10.92 31.00 48.91
C ASP A 142 -10.37 30.31 50.19
N ALA A 143 -9.28 30.79 50.75
CA ALA A 143 -8.65 30.17 51.92
C ALA A 143 -9.47 30.36 53.20
N GLU A 144 -9.74 29.25 53.90
CA GLU A 144 -10.34 29.26 55.23
C GLU A 144 -9.31 28.93 56.33
N ASP A 145 -9.01 29.92 57.16
CA ASP A 145 -8.14 29.76 58.33
C ASP A 145 -8.88 29.07 59.48
N THR A 146 -8.21 28.14 60.18
CA THR A 146 -8.78 27.49 61.37
C THR A 146 -8.20 28.08 62.65
N PRO A 147 -9.02 28.34 63.68
CA PRO A 147 -8.53 28.85 64.96
C PRO A 147 -7.68 27.81 65.71
N ALA A 148 -6.99 28.26 66.75
CA ALA A 148 -6.22 27.41 67.65
C ALA A 148 -7.10 26.33 68.31
N LEU A 149 -6.53 25.16 68.60
CA LEU A 149 -7.27 24.08 69.25
C LEU A 149 -7.67 24.49 70.68
N PRO A 150 -8.96 24.41 71.07
CA PRO A 150 -9.44 24.89 72.38
C PRO A 150 -8.79 24.27 73.62
N GLY A 151 -8.08 23.15 73.47
CA GLY A 151 -7.38 22.43 74.55
C GLY A 151 -5.86 22.39 74.40
N HIS A 152 -5.26 23.24 73.57
CA HIS A 152 -3.81 23.29 73.40
C HIS A 152 -3.12 23.72 74.71
N ILE A 153 -2.08 22.98 75.10
CA ILE A 153 -1.28 23.25 76.31
C ILE A 153 0.10 23.74 75.86
N HIS A 154 0.50 24.91 76.35
CA HIS A 154 1.81 25.48 76.05
C HIS A 154 2.92 24.70 76.78
N ALA A 155 3.73 23.97 76.01
CA ALA A 155 4.93 23.29 76.48
C ALA A 155 6.17 24.22 76.39
N ASP A 156 7.32 23.78 76.90
CA ASP A 156 8.53 24.62 77.00
C ASP A 156 8.99 25.18 75.62
N ASP A 157 8.72 24.45 74.53
CA ASP A 157 9.04 24.81 73.15
C ASP A 157 8.10 25.84 72.50
N CYS A 158 7.03 26.22 73.20
CA CYS A 158 6.16 27.36 72.87
C CYS A 158 6.74 28.70 73.32
N TYR A 159 7.88 28.73 73.99
CA TYR A 159 8.46 29.95 74.51
C TYR A 159 9.88 30.14 73.98
N ASN A 160 10.20 31.36 73.54
CA ASN A 160 11.55 31.71 73.09
C ASN A 160 12.39 32.20 74.28
N GLY A 161 12.45 31.42 75.36
CA GLY A 161 13.06 31.80 76.63
C GLY A 161 13.33 30.60 77.55
N THR A 162 14.04 30.82 78.65
CA THR A 162 14.34 29.75 79.62
C THR A 162 13.25 29.68 80.68
N LYS A 163 12.78 28.47 80.99
CA LYS A 163 11.83 28.22 82.07
C LYS A 163 12.51 28.42 83.41
N HIS A 164 11.96 29.30 84.24
CA HIS A 164 12.41 29.43 85.63
C HIS A 164 11.60 28.48 86.53
N THR A 165 12.30 27.57 87.23
CA THR A 165 11.71 26.65 88.21
C THR A 165 12.27 26.92 89.62
N HIS A 166 11.41 26.81 90.64
CA HIS A 166 11.79 26.97 92.04
C HIS A 166 11.44 25.71 92.83
N ASN A 167 12.43 24.85 93.05
CA ASN A 167 12.33 23.71 93.97
C ASN A 167 12.39 24.23 95.42
N SER A 168 11.40 23.88 96.24
CA SER A 168 11.27 24.23 97.67
C SER A 168 12.36 23.68 98.61
N SER A 169 13.46 23.17 98.05
CA SER A 169 14.71 22.81 98.72
C SER A 169 15.83 23.48 97.95
N CYS A 170 16.11 24.75 98.27
CA CYS A 170 17.33 25.41 97.79
C CYS A 170 18.53 24.73 98.47
N ASP A 171 19.23 23.88 97.71
CA ASP A 171 20.52 23.36 98.10
C ASP A 171 21.47 24.53 98.40
N SER A 172 22.14 24.47 99.54
CA SER A 172 22.90 25.55 100.19
C SER A 172 24.15 26.07 99.45
N THR A 173 24.18 25.99 98.12
CA THR A 173 25.39 26.25 97.32
C THR A 173 25.13 27.14 96.10
N TYR A 174 24.61 28.36 96.29
CA TYR A 174 24.93 29.48 95.38
C TYR A 174 24.79 30.82 96.12
N TYR A 175 25.92 31.36 96.55
CA TYR A 175 26.05 32.69 97.16
C TYR A 175 26.37 33.71 96.06
N SER A 176 25.48 34.68 95.77
CA SER A 176 25.89 36.08 95.45
C SER A 176 24.78 37.08 95.05
N THR A 177 23.49 36.72 94.90
CA THR A 177 22.49 37.70 94.38
C THR A 177 21.27 37.92 95.29
N TRP A 178 21.51 38.14 96.58
CA TRP A 178 20.48 38.51 97.56
C TRP A 178 20.50 40.02 97.84
N LYS A 179 19.33 40.67 97.75
CA LYS A 179 19.17 42.06 98.20
C LYS A 179 18.42 42.05 99.54
N HIS A 180 19.08 42.50 100.59
CA HIS A 180 18.47 42.62 101.92
C HIS A 180 17.35 43.67 101.91
N VAL A 181 16.17 43.32 102.43
CA VAL A 181 15.00 44.19 102.41
C VAL A 181 14.81 44.89 103.75
N GLU A 182 14.67 44.13 104.84
CA GLU A 182 14.39 44.68 106.17
C GLU A 182 14.81 43.69 107.27
N SER A 183 15.22 44.19 108.44
CA SER A 183 15.43 43.38 109.64
C SER A 183 14.83 44.06 110.88
N GLN A 184 14.27 43.25 111.79
CA GLN A 184 13.75 43.68 113.07
C GLN A 184 14.43 42.92 114.21
N SER A 185 14.81 43.66 115.25
CA SER A 185 15.29 43.08 116.50
C SER A 185 14.54 43.67 117.69
N SER A 186 14.09 42.80 118.60
CA SER A 186 13.43 43.20 119.85
C SER A 186 14.01 42.41 121.02
N SER A 187 14.15 43.04 122.18
CA SER A 187 14.64 42.37 123.38
C SER A 187 13.78 42.70 124.59
N GLU A 188 13.31 41.69 125.30
CA GLU A 188 12.49 41.85 126.50
C GLU A 188 13.22 41.33 127.74
N ARG A 189 13.09 42.06 128.85
CA ARG A 189 13.69 41.69 130.13
C ARG A 189 12.83 40.62 130.80
N HIS A 190 13.35 39.41 130.93
CA HIS A 190 12.61 38.28 131.49
C HIS A 190 12.79 38.22 133.01
N SER A 191 11.70 38.46 133.75
CA SER A 191 11.67 38.63 135.20
C SER A 191 12.16 37.42 136.00
N GLY A 192 12.07 36.21 135.43
CA GLY A 192 12.47 34.96 136.08
C GLY A 192 13.97 34.63 136.07
N CYS A 193 14.79 35.26 135.22
CA CYS A 193 16.20 34.89 135.03
C CYS A 193 17.17 36.07 135.08
N ASN A 194 16.68 37.25 135.48
CA ASN A 194 17.45 38.50 135.56
C ASN A 194 18.29 38.76 134.29
N GLY A 195 17.67 38.48 133.13
CA GLY A 195 18.30 38.41 131.82
C GLY A 195 17.40 38.93 130.68
N TYR A 196 17.87 38.84 129.43
CA TYR A 196 17.15 39.28 128.23
C TYR A 196 16.86 38.12 127.28
N ILE A 197 15.67 38.14 126.65
CA ILE A 197 15.34 37.34 125.47
C ILE A 197 15.34 38.27 124.27
N SER A 198 16.14 37.96 123.25
CA SER A 198 16.28 38.75 122.02
C SER A 198 15.75 37.99 120.81
N TYR A 199 14.84 38.61 120.06
CA TYR A 199 14.31 38.16 118.79
C TYR A 199 15.00 38.93 117.66
N TYR A 200 15.40 38.23 116.60
CA TYR A 200 15.88 38.84 115.37
C TYR A 200 15.18 38.19 114.18
N SER A 201 14.63 38.99 113.28
CA SER A 201 14.13 38.52 111.99
C SER A 201 14.68 39.36 110.84
N SER A 202 14.87 38.74 109.67
CA SER A 202 15.24 39.44 108.43
C SER A 202 14.47 38.93 107.22
N VAL A 203 14.26 39.81 106.24
CA VAL A 203 13.69 39.47 104.94
C VAL A 203 14.69 39.81 103.83
N ASP A 204 15.02 38.83 102.98
CA ASP A 204 15.87 38.98 101.80
C ASP A 204 15.07 38.76 100.52
N VAL A 205 15.51 39.33 99.38
CA VAL A 205 14.88 39.11 98.06
C VAL A 205 15.89 38.63 97.03
N CYS A 206 15.51 37.62 96.23
CA CYS A 206 16.29 37.18 95.07
C CYS A 206 16.32 38.30 94.01
N ALA A 207 17.51 38.71 93.57
CA ALA A 207 17.66 39.78 92.58
C ALA A 207 17.11 39.41 91.18
N GLU A 208 17.01 38.13 90.86
CA GLU A 208 16.59 37.67 89.53
C GLU A 208 15.08 37.41 89.42
N CYS A 209 14.44 36.88 90.47
CA CYS A 209 13.01 36.54 90.42
C CYS A 209 12.12 37.36 91.38
N GLY A 210 12.70 38.17 92.27
CA GLY A 210 11.96 39.02 93.20
C GLY A 210 11.19 38.27 94.30
N VAL A 211 11.57 37.02 94.61
CA VAL A 211 10.98 36.21 95.70
C VAL A 211 11.58 36.62 97.04
N TYR A 212 10.74 36.69 98.09
CA TYR A 212 11.11 37.04 99.46
C TYR A 212 11.49 35.81 100.31
N PHE A 213 12.45 35.97 101.22
CA PHE A 213 12.99 34.96 102.14
C PHE A 213 12.95 35.51 103.55
N GLN A 214 12.23 34.89 104.49
CA GLN A 214 12.14 35.36 105.88
C GLN A 214 12.93 34.44 106.84
N TYR A 215 13.80 35.04 107.64
CA TYR A 215 14.61 34.43 108.68
C TYR A 215 14.17 34.93 110.05
N SER A 216 14.15 34.07 111.09
CA SER A 216 13.95 34.48 112.48
C SER A 216 14.69 33.61 113.50
N GLN A 217 15.31 34.22 114.51
CA GLN A 217 16.01 33.57 115.62
C GLN A 217 15.66 34.18 116.99
N THR A 218 15.74 33.38 118.06
CA THR A 218 15.51 33.82 119.45
C THR A 218 16.70 33.40 120.33
N SER A 219 17.28 34.33 121.10
CA SER A 219 18.47 34.12 121.95
C SER A 219 18.28 34.68 123.38
N CYS A 220 19.07 34.20 124.35
CA CYS A 220 18.75 34.23 125.79
C CYS A 220 20.04 34.55 126.63
N SER A 221 20.09 35.52 127.58
CA SER A 221 21.31 35.82 128.42
C SER A 221 21.06 36.13 129.91
N GLY A 222 21.74 35.47 130.88
CA GLY A 222 21.66 35.71 132.35
C GLY A 222 22.13 34.53 133.25
N SER A 223 22.18 34.71 134.59
CA SER A 223 22.59 33.67 135.57
C SER A 223 21.46 32.68 135.89
N CYS A 224 21.19 31.79 134.95
CA CYS A 224 20.29 30.65 135.11
C CYS A 224 21.12 29.48 135.72
N GLY A 225 20.89 29.10 136.98
CA GLY A 225 21.72 28.11 137.69
C GLY A 225 21.79 26.72 137.04
N THR A 226 22.93 26.04 137.17
CA THR A 226 23.26 24.74 136.53
C THR A 226 23.55 23.60 137.52
N PHE A 227 23.08 22.36 137.21
CA PHE A 227 23.60 20.97 137.43
C PHE A 227 22.49 20.01 137.96
N GLU A 228 22.27 18.73 137.59
CA GLU A 228 22.82 17.72 136.65
C GLU A 228 21.85 16.49 136.54
N TYR A 229 22.07 15.61 135.56
CA TYR A 229 21.51 14.28 135.20
C TYR A 229 20.63 13.40 136.20
N SER A 230 19.40 13.04 135.77
CA SER A 230 18.56 11.80 136.02
C SER A 230 17.33 11.86 136.93
N SER A 231 16.09 11.47 136.55
CA SER A 231 15.51 11.12 135.25
C SER A 231 13.97 11.23 135.18
N GLY A 232 13.42 11.69 134.05
CA GLY A 232 12.01 11.54 133.71
C GLY A 232 11.18 12.74 133.20
N TYR A 233 11.67 13.90 132.76
CA TYR A 233 12.91 14.65 132.94
C TYR A 233 12.57 16.08 132.51
N SER A 234 12.68 17.03 133.44
CA SER A 234 12.87 18.46 133.19
C SER A 234 11.92 19.14 132.18
N GLY A 235 10.88 19.80 132.70
CA GLY A 235 10.44 21.06 132.10
C GLY A 235 11.51 22.11 132.44
N ASN A 236 12.25 22.58 131.43
CA ASN A 236 13.05 23.81 131.46
C ASN A 236 13.34 24.26 130.01
N CYS A 237 13.30 25.57 129.78
CA CYS A 237 13.18 26.24 128.48
C CYS A 237 14.19 25.81 127.39
N THR A 238 13.69 25.41 126.23
CA THR A 238 14.43 25.21 124.98
C THR A 238 14.28 26.46 124.09
N CYS A 239 15.37 27.19 123.81
CA CYS A 239 15.38 28.21 122.76
C CYS A 239 15.50 27.43 121.40
N SER A 240 14.38 27.18 120.69
CA SER A 240 14.34 26.52 119.37
C SER A 240 14.04 27.54 118.26
N GLY A 241 14.92 27.64 117.26
CA GLY A 241 14.65 28.36 116.02
C GLY A 241 13.84 27.48 115.06
N TYR A 242 12.79 28.04 114.44
CA TYR A 242 12.01 27.38 113.38
C TYR A 242 12.17 28.14 112.07
N TYR A 243 12.30 27.39 110.97
CA TYR A 243 12.32 27.91 109.60
C TYR A 243 10.90 27.87 109.04
N VAL A 244 10.41 29.00 108.52
CA VAL A 244 9.15 29.03 107.77
C VAL A 244 9.43 29.67 106.42
N TYR A 245 9.40 28.87 105.35
CA TYR A 245 9.55 29.33 103.97
C TYR A 245 8.17 29.49 103.34
N SER A 246 7.82 30.71 102.90
CA SER A 246 6.61 30.96 102.10
C SER A 246 6.98 31.75 100.83
N CYS A 247 6.94 31.09 99.65
CA CYS A 247 7.09 31.75 98.37
C CYS A 247 5.70 32.01 97.73
N GLY A 248 5.37 33.27 97.47
CA GLY A 248 4.09 33.70 96.89
C GLY A 248 4.10 33.88 95.37
N LYS A 249 4.83 33.06 94.60
CA LYS A 249 4.80 33.08 93.13
C LYS A 249 4.62 31.67 92.57
N GLU A 250 3.66 31.52 91.64
CA GLU A 250 3.33 30.27 90.96
C GLU A 250 4.43 29.89 89.94
N GLU A 251 4.81 28.62 89.93
CA GLU A 251 5.81 28.04 89.01
C GLU A 251 5.43 28.21 87.53
N GLY A 252 6.40 28.42 86.63
CA GLY A 252 6.22 28.14 85.18
C GLY A 252 6.29 29.30 84.17
N LYS A 253 6.81 30.49 84.51
CA LYS A 253 7.03 31.59 83.54
C LYS A 253 8.36 31.47 82.76
N TYR A 254 8.43 32.07 81.57
CA TYR A 254 9.59 32.04 80.66
C TYR A 254 10.17 33.43 80.41
N TYR A 255 11.49 33.51 80.33
CA TYR A 255 12.21 34.78 80.14
C TYR A 255 13.31 34.66 79.08
N ASN A 256 13.51 35.71 78.29
CA ASN A 256 14.66 35.89 77.40
C ASN A 256 15.46 37.12 77.88
N GLY A 257 16.59 36.87 78.55
CA GLY A 257 17.26 37.88 79.36
C GLY A 257 16.35 38.34 80.51
N ASP A 258 16.19 39.66 80.68
CA ASP A 258 15.32 40.26 81.71
C ASP A 258 13.84 40.42 81.26
N THR A 259 13.47 39.99 80.05
CA THR A 259 12.13 40.21 79.48
C THR A 259 11.28 38.94 79.57
N GLU A 260 10.10 39.02 80.19
CA GLU A 260 9.10 37.94 80.20
C GLU A 260 8.58 37.71 78.78
N VAL A 261 8.63 36.47 78.29
CA VAL A 261 8.16 36.10 76.94
C VAL A 261 6.81 35.38 77.01
N SER A 262 5.93 35.72 76.08
CA SER A 262 4.63 35.07 75.90
C SER A 262 4.76 33.80 75.03
N PRO A 263 3.81 32.85 75.11
CA PRO A 263 3.83 31.69 74.23
C PRO A 263 3.62 32.11 72.78
N ASN A 264 4.43 31.57 71.86
CA ASN A 264 4.43 31.88 70.43
C ASN A 264 3.98 30.68 69.56
N CYS A 265 3.21 29.74 70.13
CA CYS A 265 2.79 28.53 69.42
C CYS A 265 1.88 28.83 68.21
N ASN A 266 1.19 29.97 68.22
CA ASN A 266 0.38 30.51 67.12
C ASN A 266 1.21 31.13 65.97
N GLU A 267 2.52 31.28 66.17
CA GLU A 267 3.45 31.84 65.18
C GLU A 267 4.46 30.81 64.67
N LYS A 268 4.71 29.75 65.45
CA LYS A 268 5.67 28.69 65.12
C LYS A 268 5.03 27.61 64.25
N VAL A 269 5.46 27.52 62.99
CA VAL A 269 4.97 26.53 62.01
C VAL A 269 5.63 25.17 62.25
N THR A 270 4.81 24.13 62.40
CA THR A 270 5.25 22.74 62.58
C THR A 270 5.25 21.99 61.24
N GLU A 271 4.22 22.20 60.43
CA GLU A 271 3.98 21.53 59.15
C GLU A 271 3.62 22.53 58.05
N LEU A 272 4.03 22.21 56.82
CA LEU A 272 3.71 22.97 55.62
C LEU A 272 3.21 22.00 54.55
N THR A 273 1.94 22.10 54.18
CA THR A 273 1.30 21.23 53.19
C THR A 273 0.93 22.04 51.95
N PRO A 274 1.47 21.75 50.75
CA PRO A 274 1.10 22.49 49.54
C PRO A 274 -0.40 22.37 49.26
N THR A 275 -1.03 23.48 48.85
CA THR A 275 -2.44 23.44 48.39
C THR A 275 -2.54 22.65 47.08
N HIS A 276 -1.52 22.78 46.24
CA HIS A 276 -1.38 22.14 44.94
C HIS A 276 -0.12 21.27 44.90
N PRO A 277 -0.17 20.05 45.49
CA PRO A 277 0.99 19.16 45.57
C PRO A 277 1.46 18.64 44.21
N THR A 278 0.57 18.61 43.21
CA THR A 278 0.88 18.27 41.82
C THR A 278 0.31 19.34 40.91
N GLN A 279 1.13 19.86 40.00
CA GLN A 279 0.80 20.99 39.15
C GLN A 279 1.18 20.72 37.70
N THR A 280 0.31 21.13 36.78
CA THR A 280 0.62 21.17 35.36
C THR A 280 0.40 22.58 34.85
N VAL A 281 1.44 23.18 34.27
CA VAL A 281 1.40 24.55 33.75
C VAL A 281 2.03 24.61 32.36
N TYR A 282 1.69 25.64 31.58
CA TYR A 282 2.40 25.89 30.34
C TYR A 282 3.79 26.48 30.60
N THR A 283 4.66 26.38 29.60
CA THR A 283 5.95 27.08 29.59
C THR A 283 5.75 28.58 29.87
N ASN A 284 6.55 29.11 30.79
CA ASN A 284 6.53 30.49 31.29
C ASN A 284 5.32 30.91 32.13
N ASP A 285 4.35 30.01 32.39
CA ASP A 285 3.26 30.30 33.32
C ASP A 285 3.75 30.21 34.77
N PRO A 286 3.23 31.05 35.69
CA PRO A 286 3.60 31.01 37.10
C PRO A 286 3.10 29.73 37.79
N LEU A 287 3.82 29.31 38.85
CA LEU A 287 3.39 28.20 39.70
C LEU A 287 2.49 28.69 40.84
N ILE A 288 1.58 27.81 41.28
CA ILE A 288 0.84 28.02 42.52
C ILE A 288 1.77 27.62 43.67
N THR A 289 2.23 28.58 44.46
CA THR A 289 3.14 28.36 45.58
C THR A 289 2.45 28.49 46.93
N THR A 290 1.12 28.53 46.97
CA THR A 290 0.38 28.55 48.24
C THR A 290 0.49 27.21 48.98
N ALA A 291 0.54 27.29 50.30
CA ALA A 291 0.59 26.13 51.19
C ALA A 291 -0.22 26.40 52.46
N LYS A 292 -0.79 25.35 53.04
CA LYS A 292 -1.41 25.38 54.36
C LYS A 292 -0.31 25.20 55.41
N ALA A 293 -0.06 26.24 56.20
CA ALA A 293 0.83 26.21 57.35
C ALA A 293 0.06 25.79 58.60
N THR A 294 0.52 24.73 59.27
CA THR A 294 0.00 24.30 60.57
C THR A 294 0.91 24.85 61.66
N TYR A 295 0.32 25.58 62.59
CA TYR A 295 1.02 26.18 63.72
C TYR A 295 1.03 25.22 64.92
N MET A 296 1.92 25.46 65.86
CA MET A 296 2.11 24.59 67.03
C MET A 296 0.90 24.56 67.97
N ASP A 297 0.05 25.58 67.96
CA ASP A 297 -1.25 25.61 68.63
C ASP A 297 -2.37 24.82 67.89
N GLY A 298 -2.03 24.23 66.74
CA GLY A 298 -2.95 23.51 65.87
C GLY A 298 -3.82 24.40 64.97
N SER A 299 -3.68 25.72 65.04
CA SER A 299 -4.30 26.62 64.05
C SER A 299 -3.67 26.40 62.68
N THR A 300 -4.41 26.76 61.62
CA THR A 300 -3.91 26.64 60.25
C THR A 300 -4.20 27.90 59.47
N LYS A 301 -3.25 28.30 58.61
CA LYS A 301 -3.42 29.41 57.67
C LYS A 301 -2.88 29.08 56.30
N THR A 302 -3.52 29.56 55.25
CA THR A 302 -2.95 29.49 53.90
C THR A 302 -1.94 30.63 53.72
N VAL A 303 -0.73 30.28 53.29
CA VAL A 303 0.40 31.20 53.13
C VAL A 303 0.98 31.11 51.73
N LEU A 304 1.60 32.20 51.29
CA LEU A 304 2.32 32.25 50.02
C LEU A 304 3.79 31.87 50.23
N CYS A 305 4.26 30.84 49.54
CA CYS A 305 5.67 30.43 49.56
C CYS A 305 6.44 31.04 48.39
N ASN A 306 7.77 31.08 48.51
CA ASN A 306 8.69 31.47 47.45
C ASN A 306 9.32 30.23 46.79
N THR A 307 9.67 30.32 45.51
CA THR A 307 10.48 29.33 44.81
C THR A 307 11.44 30.01 43.84
N THR A 308 12.58 29.39 43.58
CA THR A 308 13.56 29.83 42.57
C THR A 308 13.36 29.13 41.22
N TYR A 309 12.46 28.15 41.16
CA TYR A 309 12.19 27.39 39.94
C TYR A 309 11.38 28.22 38.95
N VAL A 310 11.80 28.19 37.69
CA VAL A 310 11.12 28.84 36.57
C VAL A 310 10.66 27.80 35.56
N THR A 311 9.53 28.05 34.93
CA THR A 311 8.83 27.13 34.01
C THR A 311 9.29 27.33 32.55
N SER A 312 10.55 27.70 32.31
CA SER A 312 11.06 28.09 30.99
C SER A 312 11.32 26.92 30.02
N SER A 313 11.22 25.68 30.50
CA SER A 313 11.50 24.48 29.70
C SER A 313 10.56 23.35 30.07
N VAL A 314 10.15 22.57 29.07
CA VAL A 314 9.29 21.39 29.22
C VAL A 314 9.97 20.36 30.13
N VAL A 315 9.26 19.91 31.16
CA VAL A 315 9.71 18.88 32.09
C VAL A 315 8.52 18.07 32.60
N GLU A 316 8.75 16.82 32.98
CA GLU A 316 7.74 15.95 33.57
C GLU A 316 8.19 15.47 34.95
N ASN A 317 7.24 15.38 35.88
CA ASN A 317 7.41 14.88 37.25
C ASN A 317 8.59 15.53 37.99
N ARG A 318 8.77 16.85 37.83
CA ARG A 318 9.88 17.59 38.42
C ARG A 318 9.55 17.95 39.87
N PRO A 319 10.29 17.46 40.88
CA PRO A 319 10.14 17.96 42.24
C PRO A 319 10.69 19.38 42.34
N VAL A 320 9.88 20.30 42.86
CA VAL A 320 10.21 21.71 43.08
C VAL A 320 9.97 22.06 44.54
N THR A 321 10.96 22.69 45.17
CA THR A 321 10.85 23.16 46.55
C THR A 321 10.17 24.53 46.59
N ILE A 322 9.18 24.65 47.47
CA ILE A 322 8.58 25.92 47.88
C ILE A 322 8.94 26.19 49.35
N THR A 323 9.29 27.43 49.65
CA THR A 323 9.79 27.84 50.98
C THR A 323 8.90 28.93 51.56
N TYR A 324 8.39 28.70 52.76
CA TYR A 324 7.73 29.72 53.57
C TYR A 324 8.71 30.23 54.64
N SER A 325 8.99 31.53 54.61
CA SER A 325 9.85 32.20 55.59
C SER A 325 9.01 33.11 56.47
N TYR A 326 9.19 33.00 57.79
CA TYR A 326 8.51 33.79 58.80
C TYR A 326 9.49 34.18 59.90
N SER A 327 9.18 35.21 60.69
CA SER A 327 10.08 35.68 61.76
C SER A 327 9.33 35.82 63.06
N ILE A 328 9.95 35.37 64.15
CA ILE A 328 9.46 35.51 65.52
C ILE A 328 10.56 36.22 66.31
N ASP A 329 10.23 37.33 66.97
CA ASP A 329 11.17 38.12 67.78
C ASP A 329 12.51 38.46 67.09
N GLY A 330 12.46 38.75 65.78
CA GLY A 330 13.64 39.09 64.97
C GLY A 330 14.50 37.91 64.52
N THR A 331 14.15 36.67 64.89
CA THR A 331 14.78 35.44 64.38
C THR A 331 13.98 34.91 63.20
N THR A 332 14.63 34.68 62.05
CA THR A 332 13.99 34.13 60.85
C THR A 332 13.98 32.61 60.88
N TYR A 333 12.80 32.04 60.61
CA TYR A 333 12.55 30.62 60.46
C TYR A 333 12.06 30.33 59.04
N SER A 334 12.25 29.10 58.58
CA SER A 334 11.73 28.64 57.30
C SER A 334 11.22 27.22 57.37
N LYS A 335 10.17 26.95 56.60
CA LYS A 335 9.68 25.60 56.31
C LYS A 335 9.63 25.40 54.81
N GLU A 336 9.94 24.19 54.40
CA GLU A 336 9.98 23.79 53.01
C GLU A 336 8.94 22.69 52.77
N ALA A 337 8.35 22.73 51.58
CA ALA A 337 7.53 21.67 51.06
C ALA A 337 7.91 21.40 49.60
N THR A 338 7.61 20.20 49.12
CA THR A 338 7.88 19.79 47.74
C THR A 338 6.58 19.66 46.97
N ILE A 339 6.52 20.30 45.81
CA ILE A 339 5.46 20.12 44.81
C ILE A 339 6.02 19.35 43.61
N THR A 340 5.18 18.59 42.92
CA THR A 340 5.51 17.93 41.65
C THR A 340 5.01 18.80 40.50
N VAL A 341 5.90 19.22 39.63
CA VAL A 341 5.60 20.13 38.52
C VAL A 341 5.79 19.43 37.18
N ASN A 342 4.77 19.53 36.33
CA ASN A 342 4.81 19.24 34.91
C ASN A 342 4.76 20.56 34.15
N VAL A 343 5.78 20.86 33.35
CA VAL A 343 5.78 22.01 32.44
C VAL A 343 5.57 21.48 31.04
N ILE A 344 4.47 21.88 30.41
CA ILE A 344 4.11 21.44 29.05
C ILE A 344 4.26 22.61 28.07
N PRO A 345 4.60 22.35 26.80
CA PRO A 345 4.62 23.41 25.80
C PRO A 345 3.21 23.97 25.62
N ARG A 346 3.12 25.25 25.25
CA ARG A 346 1.85 25.81 24.76
C ARG A 346 1.38 25.01 23.55
N ASN A 347 0.08 24.91 23.39
CA ASN A 347 -0.52 24.22 22.25
C ASN A 347 -1.42 25.15 21.44
N LYS A 348 -1.68 24.74 20.20
CA LYS A 348 -2.55 25.44 19.27
C LYS A 348 -3.36 24.42 18.50
N GLU A 349 -4.58 24.78 18.14
CA GLU A 349 -5.43 23.99 17.24
C GLU A 349 -5.29 24.54 15.80
N CYS A 350 -5.10 23.65 14.82
CA CYS A 350 -5.09 24.04 13.40
C CYS A 350 -6.51 24.08 12.81
N ASP A 351 -6.65 24.61 11.59
CA ASP A 351 -7.93 24.70 10.88
C ASP A 351 -8.58 23.33 10.57
N HIS A 352 -7.80 22.25 10.66
CA HIS A 352 -8.27 20.87 10.53
C HIS A 352 -8.62 20.20 11.87
N GLY A 353 -8.60 20.95 12.98
CA GLY A 353 -8.99 20.47 14.32
C GLY A 353 -7.92 19.64 15.04
N HIS A 354 -6.66 19.70 14.59
CA HIS A 354 -5.57 19.00 15.27
C HIS A 354 -4.91 19.93 16.30
N LEU A 355 -4.88 19.48 17.56
CA LEU A 355 -4.09 20.13 18.62
C LEU A 355 -2.63 19.70 18.49
N TYR A 356 -1.71 20.66 18.54
CA TYR A 356 -0.27 20.40 18.48
C TYR A 356 0.53 21.38 19.33
N ASN A 357 1.73 20.98 19.70
CA ASN A 357 2.62 21.76 20.55
C ASN A 357 3.36 22.86 19.76
N LEU A 358 3.42 24.06 20.34
CA LEU A 358 4.27 25.16 19.89
C LEU A 358 5.71 24.93 20.34
N ASN A 359 6.64 25.65 19.71
CA ASN A 359 8.03 25.66 20.17
C ASN A 359 8.13 26.30 21.56
N THR A 360 9.23 26.05 22.27
CA THR A 360 9.49 26.63 23.61
C THR A 360 9.59 28.15 23.61
N ASP A 361 9.88 28.76 22.46
CA ASP A 361 9.87 30.21 22.23
C ASP A 361 8.51 30.74 21.73
N GLU A 362 7.46 29.93 21.84
CA GLU A 362 6.09 30.19 21.40
C GLU A 362 5.91 30.40 19.89
N ARG A 363 6.95 30.15 19.08
CA ARG A 363 6.80 30.17 17.62
C ARG A 363 6.05 28.94 17.14
N ASP A 364 5.22 29.15 16.12
CA ASP A 364 4.43 28.09 15.48
C ASP A 364 5.33 27.24 14.53
N PRO A 365 5.60 25.95 14.83
CA PRO A 365 6.36 25.06 13.94
C PRO A 365 5.55 24.57 12.73
N GLY A 366 4.27 24.90 12.66
CA GLY A 366 3.27 24.32 11.78
C GLY A 366 2.76 22.98 12.30
N CYS A 367 1.50 22.68 12.01
CA CYS A 367 0.84 21.45 12.46
C CYS A 367 1.56 20.18 11.94
N PRO A 368 2.14 19.33 12.81
CA PRO A 368 2.87 18.13 12.41
C PRO A 368 1.95 17.09 11.74
N TYR A 369 0.69 17.01 12.17
CA TYR A 369 -0.34 16.19 11.55
C TYR A 369 -0.63 16.61 10.11
N CYS A 370 -0.87 17.90 9.86
CA CYS A 370 -1.13 18.39 8.51
C CYS A 370 0.05 18.19 7.56
N ARG A 371 1.27 18.25 8.09
CA ARG A 371 2.49 17.95 7.35
C ARG A 371 2.63 16.47 7.05
N ALA A 372 2.19 15.57 7.92
CA ALA A 372 2.37 14.13 7.77
C ALA A 372 1.24 13.44 6.99
N TRP A 373 0.01 13.94 7.10
CA TRP A 373 -1.20 13.30 6.60
C TRP A 373 -1.65 13.88 5.27
N LEU A 374 -2.21 13.00 4.44
CA LEU A 374 -2.70 13.38 3.12
C LEU A 374 -4.10 13.96 3.21
N SER A 375 -4.39 14.92 2.34
CA SER A 375 -5.74 15.35 2.01
C SER A 375 -6.27 14.58 0.80
N ASN A 376 -5.39 14.27 -0.16
CA ASN A 376 -5.75 13.60 -1.41
C ASN A 376 -4.58 12.78 -1.98
N LEU A 377 -4.92 11.73 -2.74
CA LEU A 377 -3.99 10.91 -3.50
C LEU A 377 -4.57 10.67 -4.89
N THR A 378 -3.84 11.04 -5.95
CA THR A 378 -4.32 10.92 -7.33
C THR A 378 -3.26 10.32 -8.24
N VAL A 379 -3.68 9.56 -9.25
CA VAL A 379 -2.80 9.15 -10.35
C VAL A 379 -2.57 10.35 -11.27
N VAL A 380 -1.32 10.68 -11.56
CA VAL A 380 -0.95 11.75 -12.51
C VAL A 380 -0.28 11.21 -13.76
N ILE A 381 0.35 10.05 -13.68
CA ILE A 381 0.85 9.31 -14.83
C ILE A 381 0.36 7.87 -14.69
N PRO A 382 -0.45 7.37 -15.64
CA PRO A 382 -1.02 8.09 -16.77
C PRO A 382 -2.10 9.11 -16.32
N ASP A 383 -2.21 10.24 -17.02
CA ASP A 383 -3.23 11.28 -16.78
C ASP A 383 -4.64 10.83 -17.21
N THR A 384 -4.72 9.82 -18.09
CA THR A 384 -5.99 9.23 -18.56
C THR A 384 -6.67 8.33 -17.52
N GLY A 385 -5.97 7.97 -16.44
CA GLY A 385 -6.45 6.96 -15.46
C GLY A 385 -6.51 5.54 -16.02
N ARG A 386 -5.83 5.27 -17.14
CA ARG A 386 -5.75 3.93 -17.77
C ARG A 386 -4.35 3.68 -18.32
N ILE A 387 -3.83 2.47 -18.14
CA ILE A 387 -2.52 2.05 -18.70
C ILE A 387 -2.60 0.67 -19.33
N THR A 388 -1.76 0.43 -20.34
CA THR A 388 -1.52 -0.90 -20.90
C THR A 388 -0.09 -1.31 -20.59
N ILE A 389 0.07 -2.50 -19.99
CA ILE A 389 1.37 -3.04 -19.56
C ILE A 389 1.57 -4.45 -20.09
N TYR A 390 2.79 -4.98 -20.01
CA TYR A 390 3.08 -6.37 -20.33
C TYR A 390 3.06 -7.24 -19.07
N ARG A 391 2.67 -8.51 -19.23
CA ARG A 391 2.64 -9.50 -18.16
C ARG A 391 3.98 -9.57 -17.42
N GLY A 392 3.91 -9.58 -16.09
CA GLY A 392 5.07 -9.69 -15.19
C GLY A 392 5.82 -8.36 -14.93
N THR A 393 5.27 -7.23 -15.39
CA THR A 393 5.84 -5.90 -15.09
C THR A 393 5.03 -5.18 -14.02
N THR A 394 5.71 -4.37 -13.19
CA THR A 394 5.07 -3.63 -12.09
C THR A 394 4.54 -2.27 -12.56
N LEU A 395 3.68 -1.61 -11.77
CA LEU A 395 3.24 -0.25 -12.08
C LEU A 395 4.41 0.77 -12.10
N PRO A 396 5.39 0.72 -11.17
CA PRO A 396 6.60 1.55 -11.25
C PRO A 396 7.44 1.31 -12.52
N ASP A 397 7.60 0.06 -12.97
CA ASP A 397 8.35 -0.25 -14.22
C ASP A 397 7.72 0.42 -15.45
N ASN A 398 6.40 0.60 -15.42
CA ASN A 398 5.62 1.25 -16.46
C ASN A 398 5.41 2.76 -16.23
N GLY A 399 6.13 3.34 -15.26
CA GLY A 399 6.17 4.79 -15.03
C GLY A 399 4.94 5.37 -14.32
N VAL A 400 4.12 4.53 -13.67
CA VAL A 400 2.95 5.01 -12.94
C VAL A 400 3.39 5.90 -11.78
N THR A 401 2.89 7.13 -11.77
CA THR A 401 3.24 8.16 -10.81
C THR A 401 1.99 8.69 -10.12
N LEU A 402 2.04 8.77 -8.79
CA LEU A 402 1.00 9.38 -7.98
C LEU A 402 1.40 10.79 -7.56
N LEU A 403 0.41 11.64 -7.32
CA LEU A 403 0.55 12.93 -6.65
C LEU A 403 -0.15 12.85 -5.30
N ALA A 404 0.64 12.93 -4.24
CA ALA A 404 0.18 13.01 -2.87
C ALA A 404 0.03 14.49 -2.49
N THR A 405 -1.17 14.91 -2.10
CA THR A 405 -1.45 16.26 -1.58
C THR A 405 -1.66 16.15 -0.07
N TYR A 406 -0.94 16.95 0.70
CA TYR A 406 -1.03 16.94 2.15
C TYR A 406 -2.05 17.96 2.64
N LEU A 407 -2.44 17.87 3.91
CA LEU A 407 -3.39 18.81 4.52
C LEU A 407 -2.79 20.22 4.63
N ASP A 408 -1.47 20.36 4.74
CA ASP A 408 -0.79 21.67 4.70
C ASP A 408 -0.67 22.29 3.29
N GLY A 409 -1.23 21.62 2.27
CA GLY A 409 -1.26 22.08 0.87
C GLY A 409 0.00 21.74 0.07
N ARG A 410 1.05 21.17 0.68
CA ARG A 410 2.22 20.73 -0.08
C ARG A 410 1.87 19.50 -0.93
N THR A 411 2.61 19.32 -2.02
CA THR A 411 2.46 18.17 -2.92
C THR A 411 3.76 17.39 -3.07
N GLU A 412 3.66 16.08 -3.30
CA GLU A 412 4.78 15.17 -3.47
C GLU A 412 4.47 14.14 -4.56
N TYR A 413 5.41 13.93 -5.48
CA TYR A 413 5.30 12.86 -6.47
C TYR A 413 5.80 11.54 -5.87
N VAL A 414 5.01 10.48 -6.01
CA VAL A 414 5.33 9.14 -5.52
C VAL A 414 5.49 8.20 -6.70
N TYR A 415 6.70 7.67 -6.88
CA TYR A 415 7.08 6.84 -8.02
C TYR A 415 7.03 5.34 -7.72
N SER A 416 7.44 4.93 -6.51
CA SER A 416 7.57 3.51 -6.14
C SER A 416 7.17 3.18 -4.69
N ASP A 417 6.95 4.18 -3.83
CA ASP A 417 6.70 3.94 -2.40
C ASP A 417 5.23 3.63 -2.07
N TYR A 418 4.35 3.63 -3.09
CA TYR A 418 2.98 3.18 -2.94
C TYR A 418 2.89 1.66 -2.98
N VAL A 419 1.79 1.13 -2.46
CA VAL A 419 1.49 -0.30 -2.50
C VAL A 419 0.26 -0.52 -3.36
N ASP A 420 0.27 -1.54 -4.21
CA ASP A 420 -0.85 -1.84 -5.11
C ASP A 420 -1.27 -3.32 -5.09
N ASN A 421 -2.44 -3.59 -5.65
CA ASN A 421 -2.98 -4.93 -5.81
C ASN A 421 -3.03 -5.43 -7.26
N LEU A 422 -2.12 -4.96 -8.12
CA LEU A 422 -1.98 -5.50 -9.46
C LEU A 422 -1.67 -7.01 -9.39
N ASP A 423 -2.46 -7.82 -10.09
CA ASP A 423 -2.06 -9.17 -10.44
C ASP A 423 -1.23 -9.09 -11.72
N GLU A 424 0.08 -9.00 -11.55
CA GLU A 424 1.06 -8.87 -12.65
C GLU A 424 1.00 -10.05 -13.63
N TYR A 425 0.47 -11.18 -13.17
CA TYR A 425 0.36 -12.43 -13.92
C TYR A 425 -1.07 -12.74 -14.38
N TYR A 426 -1.97 -11.78 -14.36
CA TYR A 426 -3.26 -11.91 -15.03
C TYR A 426 -3.26 -11.11 -16.34
N VAL A 427 -3.54 -11.77 -17.47
CA VAL A 427 -3.69 -11.13 -18.77
C VAL A 427 -5.15 -10.70 -18.94
N GLY A 428 -5.40 -9.41 -19.07
CA GLY A 428 -6.76 -8.87 -19.13
C GLY A 428 -6.85 -7.50 -18.48
N SER A 429 -8.09 -7.04 -18.29
CA SER A 429 -8.36 -5.73 -17.67
C SER A 429 -8.62 -5.88 -16.17
N GLN A 430 -8.00 -5.03 -15.37
CA GLN A 430 -8.08 -5.01 -13.92
C GLN A 430 -8.31 -3.57 -13.44
N ASN A 431 -9.09 -3.38 -12.37
CA ASN A 431 -9.19 -2.10 -11.69
C ASN A 431 -8.32 -2.16 -10.43
N VAL A 432 -7.12 -1.59 -10.52
CA VAL A 432 -6.08 -1.71 -9.50
C VAL A 432 -6.22 -0.58 -8.48
N THR A 433 -6.17 -0.92 -7.20
CA THR A 433 -6.11 0.01 -6.08
C THR A 433 -4.64 0.29 -5.74
N LEU A 434 -4.27 1.57 -5.66
CA LEU A 434 -2.97 2.04 -5.19
C LEU A 434 -3.16 2.77 -3.88
N SER A 435 -2.40 2.41 -2.85
CA SER A 435 -2.48 3.02 -1.53
C SER A 435 -1.14 3.60 -1.06
N TYR A 436 -1.21 4.78 -0.46
CA TYR A 436 -0.07 5.48 0.12
C TYR A 436 -0.53 6.33 1.31
N LYS A 437 0.17 6.21 2.45
CA LYS A 437 -0.06 6.96 3.70
C LYS A 437 -1.54 7.04 4.16
N GLY A 438 -2.28 5.94 4.08
CA GLY A 438 -3.68 5.88 4.54
C GLY A 438 -4.73 6.26 3.49
N HIS A 439 -4.31 6.77 2.34
CA HIS A 439 -5.19 7.08 1.21
C HIS A 439 -5.06 6.03 0.11
N TYR A 440 -6.06 5.98 -0.76
CA TYR A 440 -6.03 5.12 -1.93
C TYR A 440 -6.66 5.80 -3.16
N THR A 441 -6.23 5.37 -4.33
CA THR A 441 -6.80 5.74 -5.64
C THR A 441 -6.89 4.49 -6.51
N HIS A 442 -7.52 4.61 -7.68
CA HIS A 442 -7.66 3.51 -8.62
C HIS A 442 -7.00 3.84 -9.97
N LEU A 443 -6.55 2.78 -10.66
CA LEU A 443 -6.02 2.83 -12.01
C LEU A 443 -6.56 1.64 -12.81
N TYR A 444 -7.12 1.90 -13.99
CA TYR A 444 -7.50 0.83 -14.91
C TYR A 444 -6.27 0.31 -15.65
N VAL A 445 -5.95 -0.97 -15.47
CA VAL A 445 -4.78 -1.61 -16.07
C VAL A 445 -5.22 -2.68 -17.05
N THR A 446 -4.69 -2.65 -18.27
CA THR A 446 -4.83 -3.75 -19.24
C THR A 446 -3.48 -4.43 -19.41
N THR A 447 -3.34 -5.65 -18.90
CA THR A 447 -2.14 -6.47 -19.06
C THR A 447 -2.21 -7.25 -20.36
N LYS A 448 -1.24 -7.05 -21.24
CA LYS A 448 -1.10 -7.78 -22.51
C LYS A 448 -0.22 -9.01 -22.37
N ARG A 449 -0.41 -9.95 -23.30
CA ARG A 449 0.48 -11.11 -23.50
C ARG A 449 1.87 -10.62 -23.86
N ASN A 450 2.88 -11.35 -23.40
CA ASN A 450 4.26 -11.09 -23.79
C ASN A 450 4.47 -11.42 -25.27
N ILE A 451 5.47 -10.77 -25.88
CA ILE A 451 5.84 -11.00 -27.28
C ILE A 451 7.23 -11.61 -27.37
N VAL A 452 7.43 -12.48 -28.36
CA VAL A 452 8.71 -13.13 -28.63
C VAL A 452 9.13 -12.94 -30.08
N PHE A 453 10.43 -12.83 -30.33
CA PHE A 453 11.01 -12.70 -31.66
C PHE A 453 11.21 -14.08 -32.31
N CYS A 454 10.72 -14.26 -33.54
CA CYS A 454 10.96 -15.45 -34.33
C CYS A 454 12.28 -15.33 -35.14
N SER A 455 13.23 -16.24 -34.91
CA SER A 455 14.49 -16.32 -35.67
C SER A 455 14.30 -16.64 -37.16
N GLU A 456 13.26 -17.41 -37.49
CA GLU A 456 13.06 -17.94 -38.85
C GLU A 456 12.52 -16.89 -39.83
N CYS A 457 11.57 -16.07 -39.38
CA CYS A 457 10.92 -15.07 -40.24
C CYS A 457 11.19 -13.62 -39.83
N GLY A 458 11.87 -13.40 -38.70
CA GLY A 458 12.24 -12.08 -38.21
C GLY A 458 11.08 -11.23 -37.67
N ARG A 459 9.96 -11.85 -37.30
CA ARG A 459 8.75 -11.16 -36.79
C ARG A 459 8.51 -11.44 -35.31
N TYR A 460 7.92 -10.48 -34.62
CA TYR A 460 7.41 -10.65 -33.25
C TYR A 460 5.99 -11.21 -33.27
N TYR A 461 5.68 -12.10 -32.33
CA TYR A 461 4.34 -12.64 -32.13
C TYR A 461 4.05 -12.82 -30.64
N GLU A 462 2.76 -12.91 -30.29
CA GLU A 462 2.31 -13.05 -28.91
C GLU A 462 2.50 -14.48 -28.39
N LEU A 463 2.94 -14.60 -27.14
CA LEU A 463 2.88 -15.84 -26.37
C LEU A 463 1.47 -16.05 -25.83
N HIS A 464 1.18 -17.23 -25.31
CA HIS A 464 -0.04 -17.47 -24.56
C HIS A 464 -0.07 -16.70 -23.22
N PRO A 465 -1.23 -16.58 -22.56
CA PRO A 465 -1.37 -15.88 -21.27
C PRO A 465 -0.43 -16.35 -20.14
N ASP A 466 0.04 -17.59 -20.19
CA ASP A 466 0.97 -18.21 -19.25
C ASP A 466 2.44 -18.23 -19.75
N ASP A 467 2.75 -17.41 -20.76
CA ASP A 467 4.05 -17.34 -21.45
C ASP A 467 4.45 -18.62 -22.22
N SER A 468 3.57 -19.61 -22.34
CA SER A 468 3.83 -20.75 -23.23
C SER A 468 3.85 -20.30 -24.70
N ASN A 469 4.71 -20.92 -25.49
CA ASN A 469 4.97 -20.52 -26.87
C ASN A 469 4.06 -21.32 -27.85
N PRO A 470 3.05 -20.69 -28.49
CA PRO A 470 2.20 -21.37 -29.49
C PRO A 470 2.93 -21.74 -30.79
N GLY A 471 4.15 -21.22 -30.97
CA GLY A 471 4.86 -21.23 -32.24
C GLY A 471 4.46 -20.05 -33.14
N CYS A 472 5.37 -19.66 -34.02
CA CYS A 472 5.20 -18.46 -34.85
C CYS A 472 4.03 -18.61 -35.84
N PRO A 473 2.95 -17.81 -35.71
CA PRO A 473 1.79 -17.92 -36.59
C PRO A 473 2.13 -17.56 -38.04
N PHE A 474 3.07 -16.64 -38.25
CA PHE A 474 3.54 -16.24 -39.59
C PHE A 474 4.35 -17.32 -40.32
N CYS A 475 5.01 -18.22 -39.59
CA CYS A 475 5.70 -19.35 -40.18
C CYS A 475 4.72 -20.48 -40.48
N GLN A 476 3.83 -20.78 -39.53
CA GLN A 476 2.80 -21.80 -39.68
C GLN A 476 1.79 -21.48 -40.79
N SER A 477 1.54 -20.19 -41.07
CA SER A 477 0.68 -19.74 -42.17
C SER A 477 1.27 -20.05 -43.56
N LYS A 478 2.59 -20.27 -43.66
CA LYS A 478 3.28 -20.65 -44.91
C LYS A 478 3.28 -22.15 -45.18
N ILE A 479 2.59 -22.94 -44.37
CA ILE A 479 2.42 -24.38 -44.60
C ILE A 479 1.12 -24.57 -45.41
N PRO A 480 1.19 -25.14 -46.62
CA PRO A 480 0.00 -25.36 -47.43
C PRO A 480 -0.91 -26.41 -46.77
N ILE A 481 -2.21 -26.13 -46.72
CA ILE A 481 -3.22 -27.05 -46.21
C ILE A 481 -4.14 -27.49 -47.34
N PHE A 482 -4.56 -28.76 -47.29
CA PHE A 482 -5.54 -29.29 -48.22
C PHE A 482 -6.91 -28.66 -47.92
N THR A 483 -7.55 -28.11 -48.93
CA THR A 483 -8.85 -27.42 -48.77
C THR A 483 -10.02 -28.38 -48.57
N GLY A 484 -9.83 -29.68 -48.85
CA GLY A 484 -10.91 -30.65 -48.97
C GLY A 484 -11.41 -30.82 -50.40
N ASN A 485 -11.04 -29.92 -51.31
CA ASN A 485 -11.46 -29.95 -52.71
C ASN A 485 -10.43 -30.63 -53.60
N VAL A 486 -10.91 -31.26 -54.66
CA VAL A 486 -10.08 -31.80 -55.73
C VAL A 486 -10.35 -30.98 -56.98
N MET A 487 -9.29 -30.44 -57.58
CA MET A 487 -9.34 -29.79 -58.89
C MET A 487 -9.47 -30.86 -59.96
N GLU A 488 -10.48 -30.71 -60.81
CA GLU A 488 -10.73 -31.56 -61.96
C GLU A 488 -10.51 -30.74 -63.23
N TYR A 489 -9.61 -31.19 -64.09
CA TYR A 489 -9.39 -30.57 -65.39
C TYR A 489 -9.01 -31.60 -66.46
N ILE A 490 -9.25 -31.23 -67.71
CA ILE A 490 -8.93 -32.07 -68.87
C ILE A 490 -7.57 -31.62 -69.42
N ASP A 491 -6.55 -32.47 -69.31
CA ASP A 491 -5.33 -32.31 -70.09
C ASP A 491 -5.58 -32.77 -71.52
N LYS A 492 -5.17 -31.96 -72.48
CA LYS A 492 -5.40 -32.22 -73.90
C LYS A 492 -4.07 -32.35 -74.61
N ARG A 493 -3.88 -33.50 -75.26
CA ARG A 493 -2.74 -33.75 -76.15
C ARG A 493 -3.20 -33.81 -77.59
N TYR A 494 -2.50 -33.09 -78.46
CA TYR A 494 -2.87 -32.99 -79.87
C TYR A 494 -1.95 -33.81 -80.76
N THR A 495 -2.30 -33.88 -82.04
CA THR A 495 -1.65 -34.72 -83.05
C THR A 495 -0.13 -34.59 -83.02
N TYR A 496 0.40 -33.38 -82.94
CA TYR A 496 1.85 -33.17 -82.89
C TYR A 496 2.51 -33.88 -81.70
N GLU A 497 1.95 -33.79 -80.50
CA GLU A 497 2.52 -34.41 -79.31
C GLU A 497 2.43 -35.94 -79.37
N ILE A 498 1.32 -36.46 -79.90
CA ILE A 498 1.11 -37.90 -80.10
C ILE A 498 2.12 -38.42 -81.13
N LEU A 499 2.20 -37.81 -82.31
CA LEU A 499 3.11 -38.24 -83.37
C LEU A 499 4.58 -38.05 -82.98
N LYS A 500 4.90 -37.00 -82.22
CA LYS A 500 6.25 -36.82 -81.69
C LYS A 500 6.65 -38.02 -80.82
N GLU A 501 5.78 -38.49 -79.95
CA GLU A 501 6.05 -39.69 -79.14
C GLU A 501 6.20 -40.96 -80.02
N LEU A 502 5.43 -41.07 -81.10
CA LEU A 502 5.50 -42.22 -82.02
C LEU A 502 6.76 -42.23 -82.91
N TYR A 503 7.20 -41.08 -83.40
CA TYR A 503 8.30 -41.03 -84.39
C TYR A 503 9.64 -40.63 -83.78
N GLU A 504 9.65 -39.81 -82.72
CA GLU A 504 10.85 -39.31 -82.06
C GLU A 504 11.04 -39.90 -80.65
N GLY A 505 9.98 -40.42 -80.03
CA GLY A 505 9.97 -40.98 -78.68
C GLY A 505 10.12 -42.49 -78.62
N SER A 506 9.31 -43.13 -77.78
CA SER A 506 9.36 -44.58 -77.53
C SER A 506 8.80 -45.45 -78.66
N GLY A 507 8.14 -44.85 -79.65
CA GLY A 507 7.45 -45.59 -80.72
C GLY A 507 6.02 -46.03 -80.36
N THR A 508 5.58 -45.78 -79.12
CA THR A 508 4.24 -46.11 -78.63
C THR A 508 3.70 -45.01 -77.73
N TYR A 509 2.49 -44.54 -78.02
CA TYR A 509 1.77 -43.58 -77.18
C TYR A 509 0.70 -44.31 -76.38
N TYR A 510 0.77 -44.22 -75.05
CA TYR A 510 -0.14 -44.88 -74.13
C TYR A 510 -1.27 -43.96 -73.67
N PHE A 511 -2.45 -44.54 -73.53
CA PHE A 511 -3.61 -43.92 -72.91
C PHE A 511 -3.85 -44.57 -71.54
N THR A 512 -4.43 -43.81 -70.63
CA THR A 512 -4.92 -44.26 -69.33
C THR A 512 -6.36 -44.73 -69.45
N ASP A 513 -6.83 -45.50 -68.47
CA ASP A 513 -8.23 -45.90 -68.38
C ASP A 513 -9.15 -44.66 -68.39
N ARG A 514 -10.23 -44.74 -69.17
CA ARG A 514 -11.23 -43.67 -69.38
C ARG A 514 -10.72 -42.40 -70.05
N ASP A 515 -9.53 -42.41 -70.63
CA ASP A 515 -9.10 -41.34 -71.53
C ASP A 515 -10.00 -41.32 -72.79
N TYR A 516 -10.23 -40.14 -73.35
CA TYR A 516 -11.04 -39.97 -74.56
C TYR A 516 -10.14 -39.66 -75.75
N LEU A 517 -10.21 -40.50 -76.78
CA LEU A 517 -9.54 -40.26 -78.06
C LEU A 517 -10.57 -39.75 -79.06
N LEU A 518 -10.23 -38.68 -79.77
CA LEU A 518 -10.95 -38.18 -80.93
C LEU A 518 -10.03 -38.17 -82.14
N LEU A 519 -10.48 -38.78 -83.23
CA LEU A 519 -9.89 -38.64 -84.55
C LEU A 519 -10.83 -37.80 -85.41
N SER A 520 -10.28 -36.82 -86.11
CA SER A 520 -10.97 -36.02 -87.12
C SER A 520 -10.19 -36.09 -88.42
N LEU A 521 -10.91 -36.28 -89.51
CA LEU A 521 -10.34 -36.51 -90.84
C LEU A 521 -11.04 -35.62 -91.86
N GLU A 522 -10.24 -34.84 -92.58
CA GLU A 522 -10.68 -33.99 -93.69
C GLU A 522 -9.95 -34.36 -94.98
N ASN A 523 -10.63 -34.39 -96.13
CA ASN A 523 -9.92 -34.55 -97.40
C ASN A 523 -9.22 -33.25 -97.82
N LYS A 524 -7.94 -33.34 -98.22
CA LYS A 524 -7.15 -32.24 -98.82
C LYS A 524 -7.22 -32.21 -100.35
N SER A 525 -7.62 -33.31 -100.98
CA SER A 525 -7.80 -33.39 -102.43
C SER A 525 -9.19 -33.86 -102.81
N ALA A 526 -9.77 -33.28 -103.86
CA ALA A 526 -11.00 -33.75 -104.47
C ALA A 526 -10.78 -34.93 -105.44
N SER A 527 -11.76 -35.83 -105.52
CA SER A 527 -11.78 -36.90 -106.53
C SER A 527 -11.93 -36.33 -107.95
N TRP A 528 -11.65 -37.15 -108.97
CA TRP A 528 -11.82 -36.72 -110.36
C TRP A 528 -13.28 -36.34 -110.69
N GLY A 529 -14.26 -37.05 -110.12
CA GLY A 529 -15.68 -36.79 -110.31
C GLY A 529 -16.11 -35.49 -109.64
N ARG A 530 -15.62 -35.24 -108.41
CA ARG A 530 -15.85 -33.99 -107.69
C ARG A 530 -15.19 -32.80 -108.40
N ARG A 531 -13.96 -32.96 -108.90
CA ARG A 531 -13.27 -31.94 -109.72
C ARG A 531 -14.00 -31.60 -111.02
N LEU A 532 -14.60 -32.61 -111.67
CA LEU A 532 -15.43 -32.39 -112.85
C LEU A 532 -16.71 -31.62 -112.49
N LEU A 533 -17.36 -31.98 -111.37
CA LEU A 533 -18.55 -31.32 -110.86
C LEU A 533 -18.30 -29.86 -110.43
N THR A 534 -17.20 -29.57 -109.73
CA THR A 534 -16.84 -28.21 -109.31
C THR A 534 -16.51 -27.30 -110.49
N ASN A 535 -15.98 -27.86 -111.58
CA ASN A 535 -15.74 -27.13 -112.83
C ASN A 535 -17.05 -26.82 -113.60
N ILE A 536 -18.07 -27.67 -113.51
CA ILE A 536 -19.36 -27.50 -114.20
C ILE A 536 -20.31 -26.62 -113.37
N PHE A 537 -20.37 -26.83 -112.06
CA PHE A 537 -21.24 -26.10 -111.13
C PHE A 537 -20.37 -25.26 -110.17
N ARG A 538 -20.28 -23.95 -110.47
CA ARG A 538 -19.60 -22.98 -109.60
C ARG A 538 -20.35 -22.88 -108.26
N GLY A 539 -19.68 -23.26 -107.17
CA GLY A 539 -20.24 -23.21 -105.80
C GLY A 539 -20.20 -24.52 -105.01
N LEU A 540 -19.74 -25.62 -105.60
CA LEU A 540 -19.49 -26.88 -104.88
C LEU A 540 -18.12 -26.85 -104.18
N ASP A 541 -18.07 -27.30 -102.92
CA ASP A 541 -16.82 -27.42 -102.17
C ASP A 541 -16.00 -28.65 -102.61
N GLU A 542 -14.68 -28.50 -102.70
CA GLU A 542 -13.72 -29.57 -102.93
C GLU A 542 -13.53 -30.45 -101.69
N LYS A 543 -13.83 -29.91 -100.51
CA LYS A 543 -13.97 -30.68 -99.27
C LYS A 543 -15.35 -31.34 -99.23
N TYR A 544 -15.37 -32.65 -99.05
CA TYR A 544 -16.62 -33.42 -98.99
C TYR A 544 -16.56 -34.60 -98.02
N ILE A 545 -15.35 -34.96 -97.56
CA ILE A 545 -15.14 -35.93 -96.49
C ILE A 545 -14.74 -35.12 -95.27
N ASP A 546 -15.68 -35.04 -94.32
CA ASP A 546 -15.49 -34.51 -92.97
C ASP A 546 -16.03 -35.58 -92.01
N PHE A 547 -15.12 -36.29 -91.35
CA PHE A 547 -15.45 -37.40 -90.48
C PHE A 547 -14.74 -37.25 -89.14
N SER A 548 -15.52 -37.26 -88.06
CA SER A 548 -15.01 -37.31 -86.70
C SER A 548 -15.51 -38.57 -86.00
N TYR A 549 -14.60 -39.34 -85.42
CA TYR A 549 -14.93 -40.50 -84.62
C TYR A 549 -14.05 -40.58 -83.39
N GLY A 550 -14.68 -40.83 -82.25
CA GLY A 550 -14.00 -40.83 -80.97
C GLY A 550 -14.73 -41.65 -79.93
N GLY A 551 -14.04 -41.92 -78.83
CA GLY A 551 -14.61 -42.66 -77.72
C GLY A 551 -13.62 -42.87 -76.58
N TYR A 552 -14.16 -43.29 -75.45
CA TYR A 552 -13.36 -43.66 -74.29
C TYR A 552 -12.55 -44.93 -74.56
N VAL A 553 -11.29 -44.91 -74.11
CA VAL A 553 -10.40 -46.07 -74.02
C VAL A 553 -10.98 -47.04 -72.98
N ARG A 554 -10.99 -48.34 -73.31
CA ARG A 554 -11.64 -49.39 -72.52
C ARG A 554 -10.67 -49.93 -71.47
N GLU A 555 -11.22 -50.29 -70.31
CA GLU A 555 -10.50 -50.80 -69.12
C GLU A 555 -9.65 -52.06 -69.37
N ASN A 556 -10.00 -52.85 -70.40
CA ASN A 556 -9.33 -54.13 -70.72
C ASN A 556 -8.12 -54.02 -71.67
N GLY A 557 -7.69 -52.80 -72.03
CA GLY A 557 -6.55 -52.55 -72.92
C GLY A 557 -5.23 -52.34 -72.19
N ARG A 558 -4.85 -53.25 -71.29
CA ARG A 558 -3.51 -53.29 -70.68
C ARG A 558 -2.91 -54.68 -70.73
#